data_AF-A0A932A3G4-F1
#
_entry.id   AF-A0A932A3G4-F1
#
_cell.length_a   1.000
_cell.length_b   1.000
_cell.length_c   1.000
_cell.angle_alpha   90.00
_cell.angle_beta   90.00
_cell.angle_gamma   90.00
#
_symmetry.space_group_name_H-M   'P 1'
#
loop_
_entity.id
_entity.type
_entity.pdbx_description
1 polymer ?
#
loop_
_entity_poly.entity_id
_entity_poly.type
_entity_poly.pdbx_seq_one_letter_code
_entity_poly.pdbx_strand_id
1 'polypeptide(L)'
;MNIFEALLLGIIQGITEFLPISSDGHLVIFQNLLGLKEPEFLFDILLHGGTLLATLLIFWKEIFTLLKTPRAILLIIAGCIPTAIIGFFLIDIMERFWTMNIACIGLLVTGTYMWLTRYVTKEPLVIEEALFSTLTLPKAFLIGAMQGLAL
;
A
#
# COMPACT_ATOMS: atom_id res chain seq x y z
N MET A 1 12.73 -14.25 15.79
CA MET A 1 11.46 -14.91 15.40
C MET A 1 11.61 -16.42 15.19
N ASN A 2 10.58 -17.23 15.45
CA ASN A 2 10.52 -18.67 15.11
C ASN A 2 9.66 -18.93 13.85
N ILE A 3 9.65 -20.17 13.34
CA ILE A 3 8.94 -20.52 12.09
C ILE A 3 7.44 -20.25 12.17
N PHE A 4 6.82 -20.49 13.33
CA PHE A 4 5.39 -20.27 13.51
C PHE A 4 5.04 -18.78 13.45
N GLU A 5 5.82 -17.94 14.13
CA GLU A 5 5.69 -16.48 14.08
C GLU A 5 5.87 -15.96 12.65
N ALA A 6 6.90 -16.43 11.94
CA ALA A 6 7.16 -16.04 10.55
C ALA A 6 6.01 -16.43 9.61
N LEU A 7 5.47 -17.65 9.77
CA LEU A 7 4.33 -18.14 8.99
C LEU A 7 3.08 -17.31 9.28
N LEU A 8 2.80 -17.02 10.56
CA LEU A 8 1.63 -16.24 10.97
C LEU A 8 1.70 -14.81 10.42
N LEU A 9 2.83 -14.12 10.59
CA LEU A 9 3.02 -12.77 10.07
C LEU A 9 2.99 -12.74 8.53
N GLY A 10 3.52 -13.77 7.86
CA GLY A 10 3.43 -13.92 6.41
C GLY A 10 2.00 -14.11 5.91
N ILE A 11 1.17 -14.88 6.62
CA ILE A 11 -0.26 -15.02 6.31
C ILE A 11 -0.98 -13.69 6.51
N ILE A 12 -0.70 -13.00 7.62
CA ILE A 12 -1.29 -11.68 7.92
C ILE A 12 -0.96 -10.73 6.78
N GLN A 13 0.33 -10.54 6.47
CA GLN A 13 0.79 -9.70 5.37
C GLN A 13 0.10 -10.07 4.05
N GLY A 14 0.14 -11.34 3.67
CA GLY A 14 -0.41 -11.81 2.40
C GLY A 14 -1.91 -11.57 2.26
N ILE A 15 -2.66 -11.57 3.36
CA ILE A 15 -4.08 -11.22 3.36
C ILE A 15 -4.25 -9.69 3.33
N THR A 16 -3.56 -8.98 4.22
CA THR A 16 -3.81 -7.56 4.48
C THR A 16 -3.27 -6.63 3.40
N GLU A 17 -2.22 -7.02 2.67
CA GLU A 17 -1.58 -6.15 1.67
C GLU A 17 -2.52 -5.82 0.50
N PHE A 18 -3.36 -6.78 0.09
CA PHE A 18 -4.27 -6.60 -1.04
C PHE A 18 -5.63 -6.02 -0.64
N LEU A 19 -5.87 -5.88 0.66
CA LEU A 19 -7.09 -5.30 1.23
C LEU A 19 -6.79 -3.87 1.68
N PRO A 20 -7.72 -2.91 1.52
CA PRO A 20 -7.52 -1.53 1.97
C PRO A 20 -7.71 -1.41 3.49
N ILE A 21 -6.89 -2.13 4.27
CA ILE A 21 -7.01 -2.27 5.73
C ILE A 21 -5.67 -2.06 6.46
N SER A 22 -4.62 -1.56 5.79
CA SER A 22 -3.27 -1.30 6.33
C SER A 22 -2.56 -2.55 6.88
N SER A 23 -1.69 -3.14 6.06
CA SER A 23 -0.85 -4.28 6.41
C SER A 23 0.14 -3.98 7.53
N ASP A 24 0.87 -2.87 7.43
CA ASP A 24 1.85 -2.45 8.45
C ASP A 24 1.21 -2.28 9.84
N GLY A 25 -0.01 -1.74 9.89
CA GLY A 25 -0.75 -1.60 11.15
C GLY A 25 -1.08 -2.94 11.80
N HIS A 26 -1.45 -3.95 11.00
CA HIS A 26 -1.68 -5.31 11.49
C HIS A 26 -0.36 -5.99 11.92
N LEU A 27 0.70 -5.87 11.13
CA LEU A 27 2.01 -6.44 11.48
C LEU A 27 2.50 -5.94 12.84
N VAL A 28 2.47 -4.63 13.08
CA VAL A 28 2.93 -4.03 14.34
C VAL A 28 2.12 -4.53 15.55
N ILE A 29 0.80 -4.68 15.39
CA ILE A 29 -0.08 -5.21 16.43
C ILE A 29 0.30 -6.66 16.74
N PHE A 30 0.40 -7.52 15.73
CA PHE A 30 0.70 -8.93 15.93
C PHE A 30 2.13 -9.17 16.42
N GLN A 31 3.11 -8.40 15.94
CA GLN A 31 4.48 -8.40 16.47
C GLN A 31 4.49 -8.06 17.97
N ASN A 32 3.76 -7.01 18.39
CA ASN A 32 3.62 -6.67 19.81
C ASN A 32 2.94 -7.78 20.62
N LEU A 33 1.86 -8.37 20.10
CA LEU A 33 1.13 -9.46 20.79
C LEU A 33 1.98 -10.72 20.95
N LEU A 34 2.87 -10.99 19.99
CA LEU A 34 3.83 -12.10 20.03
C LEU A 34 5.07 -11.77 20.88
N GLY A 35 5.17 -10.54 21.42
CA GLY A 35 6.32 -10.09 22.22
C GLY A 35 7.59 -9.89 21.40
N LEU A 36 7.48 -9.76 20.08
CA LEU A 36 8.59 -9.42 19.19
C LEU A 36 8.95 -7.95 19.45
N LYS A 37 10.18 -7.72 19.92
CA LYS A 37 10.68 -6.38 20.20
C LYS A 37 11.23 -5.78 18.91
N GLU A 38 10.59 -4.67 18.52
CA GLU A 38 10.81 -3.92 17.28
C GLU A 38 10.40 -4.71 16.02
N PRO A 39 9.86 -4.05 14.99
CA PRO A 39 9.70 -4.70 13.69
C PRO A 39 11.07 -5.23 13.29
N GLU A 40 11.17 -6.52 12.97
CA GLU A 40 12.35 -7.03 12.27
C GLU A 40 12.32 -6.34 10.89
N PHE A 41 12.86 -5.13 10.78
CA PHE A 41 12.73 -4.25 9.60
C PHE A 41 13.05 -4.99 8.30
N LEU A 42 14.07 -5.84 8.34
CA LEU A 42 14.43 -6.73 7.23
C LEU A 42 13.35 -7.77 6.93
N PHE A 43 12.73 -8.36 7.95
CA PHE A 43 11.62 -9.31 7.77
C PHE A 43 10.39 -8.63 7.16
N ASP A 44 10.03 -7.43 7.63
CA ASP A 44 8.89 -6.69 7.07
C ASP A 44 9.14 -6.31 5.60
N ILE A 45 10.37 -5.92 5.25
CA ILE A 45 10.77 -5.73 3.84
C ILE A 45 10.64 -7.02 3.03
N LEU A 46 11.04 -8.16 3.60
CA LEU A 46 10.93 -9.46 2.91
C LEU A 46 9.47 -9.88 2.72
N LEU A 47 8.61 -9.60 3.71
CA LEU A 47 7.18 -9.82 3.64
C LEU A 47 6.54 -8.99 2.51
N HIS A 48 6.86 -7.69 2.44
CA HIS A 48 6.49 -6.80 1.33
C HIS A 48 7.07 -7.27 -0.02
N GLY A 49 8.30 -7.79 -0.02
CA GLY A 49 8.90 -8.42 -1.20
C GLY A 49 8.12 -9.64 -1.68
N GLY A 50 7.56 -10.42 -0.75
CA GLY A 50 6.72 -11.57 -1.05
C GLY A 50 5.41 -11.19 -1.73
N THR A 51 4.72 -10.16 -1.23
CA THR A 51 3.47 -9.66 -1.83
C THR A 51 3.71 -8.93 -3.15
N LEU A 52 4.84 -8.22 -3.28
CA LEU A 52 5.30 -7.68 -4.55
C LEU A 52 5.51 -8.79 -5.58
N LEU A 53 6.23 -9.86 -5.21
CA LEU A 53 6.44 -11.00 -6.11
C LEU A 53 5.11 -11.64 -6.52
N ALA A 54 4.18 -11.82 -5.59
CA ALA A 54 2.83 -12.32 -5.89
C ALA A 54 2.11 -11.42 -6.91
N THR A 55 2.17 -10.11 -6.74
CA THR A 55 1.60 -9.13 -7.68
C THR A 55 2.24 -9.24 -9.07
N LEU A 56 3.57 -9.30 -9.14
CA LEU A 56 4.30 -9.44 -10.40
C LEU A 56 3.95 -10.74 -11.13
N LEU A 57 3.82 -11.85 -10.40
CA LEU A 57 3.48 -13.16 -10.97
C LEU A 57 2.02 -13.26 -11.43
N ILE A 58 1.09 -12.64 -10.71
CA ILE A 58 -0.34 -12.67 -11.08
C ILE A 58 -0.58 -11.75 -12.29
N PHE A 59 -0.04 -10.54 -12.27
CA PHE A 59 -0.30 -9.50 -13.29
C PHE A 59 0.79 -9.38 -14.35
N TRP A 60 1.60 -10.44 -14.56
CA TRP A 60 2.78 -10.36 -15.43
C TRP A 60 2.42 -9.92 -16.86
N LYS A 61 1.31 -10.41 -17.44
CA LYS A 61 0.90 -10.09 -18.81
C LYS A 61 0.47 -8.63 -18.96
N GLU A 62 -0.29 -8.14 -17.98
CA GLU A 62 -0.78 -6.78 -17.86
C GLU A 62 0.41 -5.83 -17.72
N ILE A 63 1.36 -6.14 -16.84
CA ILE A 63 2.60 -5.38 -16.66
C ILE A 63 3.37 -5.29 -17.98
N PHE A 64 3.59 -6.40 -18.70
CA PHE A 64 4.25 -6.35 -20.00
C PHE A 64 3.49 -5.49 -21.04
N THR A 65 2.17 -5.44 -20.96
CA THR A 65 1.34 -4.60 -21.83
C THR A 65 1.50 -3.12 -21.46
N LEU A 66 1.52 -2.79 -20.17
CA LEU A 66 1.76 -1.43 -19.68
C LEU A 66 3.16 -0.93 -20.05
N LEU A 67 4.18 -1.78 -19.94
CA LEU A 67 5.57 -1.44 -20.31
C LEU A 67 5.73 -1.15 -21.82
N LYS A 68 4.84 -1.66 -22.67
CA LYS A 68 4.81 -1.33 -24.11
C LYS A 68 4.05 -0.04 -24.42
N THR A 69 3.43 0.58 -23.42
CA THR A 69 2.56 1.75 -23.58
C THR A 69 3.20 2.98 -22.95
N PRO A 70 3.85 3.89 -23.73
CA PRO A 70 4.59 5.03 -23.19
C PRO A 70 3.75 5.95 -22.29
N ARG A 71 2.47 6.13 -22.63
CA ARG A 71 1.54 6.92 -21.80
C ARG A 71 1.31 6.27 -20.43
N ALA A 72 1.25 4.94 -20.35
CA ALA A 72 1.08 4.25 -19.07
C ALA A 72 2.30 4.43 -18.19
N ILE A 73 3.51 4.29 -18.75
CA ILE A 73 4.77 4.56 -18.04
C ILE A 73 4.80 6.00 -17.50
N LEU A 74 4.43 6.98 -18.33
CA LEU A 74 4.36 8.38 -17.91
C LEU A 74 3.41 8.60 -16.73
N LEU A 75 2.21 8.00 -16.77
CA LEU A 75 1.23 8.12 -15.70
C LEU A 75 1.69 7.42 -14.41
N ILE A 76 2.34 6.26 -14.51
CA ILE A 76 2.92 5.55 -13.35
C ILE A 76 4.01 6.40 -12.72
N ILE A 77 4.96 6.92 -13.51
CA ILE A 77 6.03 7.79 -13.00
C ILE A 77 5.43 9.04 -12.34
N ALA A 78 4.44 9.68 -12.97
CA ALA A 78 3.77 10.86 -12.41
C ALA A 78 3.06 10.56 -11.09
N GLY A 79 2.51 9.35 -10.92
CA GLY A 79 1.94 8.90 -9.65
C GLY A 79 2.98 8.54 -8.60
N CYS A 80 4.15 8.05 -8.98
CA CYS A 80 5.21 7.71 -8.03
C CYS A 80 5.96 8.94 -7.49
N ILE A 81 6.09 10.01 -8.29
CA ILE A 81 6.87 11.20 -7.92
C ILE A 81 6.42 11.84 -6.60
N PRO A 82 5.14 12.17 -6.37
CA PRO A 82 4.70 12.79 -5.12
C PRO A 82 4.96 11.90 -3.91
N THR A 83 4.64 10.61 -4.01
CA THR A 83 4.89 9.61 -2.95
C THR A 83 6.37 9.55 -2.60
N ALA A 84 7.24 9.48 -3.60
CA ALA A 84 8.69 9.42 -3.40
C ALA A 84 9.22 10.70 -2.74
N ILE A 85 8.73 11.89 -3.13
CA ILE A 85 9.09 13.16 -2.49
C ILE A 85 8.65 13.17 -1.03
N ILE A 86 7.39 12.83 -0.76
CA ILE A 86 6.84 12.83 0.60
C ILE A 86 7.61 11.83 1.47
N GLY A 87 7.81 10.60 1.00
CA GLY A 87 8.58 9.57 1.69
C GLY A 87 10.01 10.02 1.98
N PHE A 88 10.72 10.59 0.99
CA PHE A 88 12.09 11.06 1.18
C PHE A 88 12.24 12.10 2.30
N PHE A 89 11.26 12.99 2.48
CA PHE A 89 11.31 14.03 3.51
C PHE A 89 10.73 13.61 4.87
N LEU A 90 9.78 12.67 4.89
CA LEU A 90 9.00 12.35 6.09
C LEU A 90 9.28 10.97 6.69
N ILE A 91 9.96 10.05 5.99
CA ILE A 91 10.13 8.67 6.47
C ILE A 91 10.81 8.60 7.84
N ASP A 92 11.89 9.35 8.07
CA ASP A 92 12.61 9.36 9.35
C ASP A 92 11.73 9.87 10.51
N ILE A 93 10.80 10.79 10.19
CA ILE A 93 9.84 11.33 11.15
C ILE A 93 8.79 10.26 11.46
N MET A 94 8.25 9.61 10.42
CA MET A 94 7.23 8.57 10.57
C MET A 94 7.77 7.39 11.38
N GLU A 95 8.96 6.87 11.03
CA GLU A 95 9.60 5.76 11.75
C GLU A 95 9.81 6.07 13.24
N ARG A 96 10.17 7.31 13.58
CA ARG A 96 10.36 7.74 14.97
C ARG A 96 9.06 7.70 15.79
N PHE A 97 7.93 8.02 15.16
CA PHE A 97 6.64 8.05 15.84
C PHE A 97 5.87 6.73 15.70
N TRP A 98 6.32 5.82 14.84
CA TRP A 98 5.63 4.56 14.56
C TRP A 98 5.54 3.68 15.81
N THR A 99 4.33 3.55 16.34
CA THR A 99 4.03 2.80 17.57
C THR A 99 2.72 2.03 17.40
N MET A 100 2.51 1.00 18.23
CA MET A 100 1.25 0.25 18.25
C MET A 100 0.01 1.16 18.43
N ASN A 101 0.11 2.19 19.26
CA ASN A 101 -0.99 3.14 19.46
C ASN A 101 -1.30 3.93 18.20
N ILE A 102 -0.27 4.39 17.48
CA ILE A 102 -0.44 5.11 16.21
C ILE A 102 -1.00 4.17 15.14
N ALA A 103 -0.53 2.92 15.08
CA ALA A 103 -1.09 1.90 14.19
C ALA A 103 -2.59 1.67 14.44
N CYS A 104 -3.01 1.51 15.71
CA CYS A 104 -4.43 1.36 16.06
C CYS A 104 -5.28 2.58 15.64
N ILE A 105 -4.78 3.81 15.84
CA ILE A 105 -5.45 5.02 15.38
C ILE A 105 -5.54 5.05 13.84
N GLY A 106 -4.44 4.72 13.16
CA GLY A 106 -4.39 4.65 11.70
C GLY A 106 -5.37 3.64 11.11
N LEU A 107 -5.58 2.49 11.77
CA LEU A 107 -6.58 1.50 11.39
C LEU A 107 -8.01 2.03 11.52
N LEU A 108 -8.32 2.76 12.61
CA LEU A 108 -9.61 3.41 12.78
C LEU A 108 -9.86 4.49 11.72
N VAL A 109 -8.83 5.28 11.39
CA VAL A 109 -8.87 6.28 10.31
C VAL A 109 -9.12 5.61 8.97
N THR A 110 -8.37 4.55 8.65
CA THR A 110 -8.51 3.77 7.40
C THR A 110 -9.91 3.17 7.29
N GLY A 111 -10.39 2.52 8.36
CA GLY A 111 -11.72 1.92 8.40
C GLY A 111 -12.84 2.96 8.25
N THR A 112 -12.69 4.13 8.90
CA THR A 112 -13.64 5.24 8.76
C THR A 112 -13.62 5.80 7.35
N TYR A 113 -12.44 6.03 6.78
CA TYR A 113 -12.28 6.50 5.39
C TYR A 113 -12.94 5.53 4.40
N MET A 114 -12.65 4.23 4.53
CA MET A 114 -13.31 3.18 3.73
C MET A 114 -14.83 3.16 3.91
N TRP A 115 -15.34 3.34 5.13
CA TRP A 115 -16.77 3.43 5.39
C TRP A 115 -17.41 4.66 4.73
N LEU A 116 -16.74 5.82 4.79
CA LEU A 116 -17.22 7.07 4.19
C LEU A 116 -17.34 6.98 2.66
N THR A 117 -16.51 6.16 2.00
CA THR A 117 -16.62 5.96 0.53
C THR A 117 -17.99 5.45 0.09
N ARG A 118 -18.78 4.85 0.98
CA ARG A 118 -20.16 4.40 0.68
C ARG A 118 -21.14 5.54 0.42
N TYR A 119 -20.84 6.74 0.93
CA TYR A 119 -21.70 7.92 0.79
C TYR A 119 -21.29 8.84 -0.36
N VAL A 120 -20.14 8.59 -0.99
CA VAL A 120 -19.73 9.28 -2.20
C VAL A 120 -20.45 8.62 -3.39
N THR A 121 -21.20 9.41 -4.15
CA THR A 121 -21.97 8.95 -5.31
C THR A 121 -21.08 8.18 -6.28
N LYS A 122 -21.43 6.91 -6.53
CA LYS A 122 -20.79 6.09 -7.56
C LYS A 122 -21.20 6.63 -8.92
N GLU A 123 -20.29 7.26 -9.66
CA GLU A 123 -20.44 7.25 -11.12
C GLU A 123 -20.48 5.78 -11.56
N PRO A 124 -21.34 5.42 -12.53
CA PRO A 124 -21.37 4.05 -13.03
C PRO A 124 -19.96 3.65 -13.47
N LEU A 125 -19.48 2.52 -12.97
CA LEU A 125 -18.19 1.92 -13.30
C LEU A 125 -18.02 1.92 -14.83
N VAL A 126 -17.24 2.85 -15.35
CA VAL A 126 -16.84 2.81 -16.75
C VAL A 126 -15.82 1.68 -16.87
N ILE A 127 -16.16 0.69 -17.70
CA ILE A 127 -15.46 -0.57 -17.94
C ILE A 127 -13.95 -0.34 -18.13
N GLU A 128 -13.12 -1.28 -17.65
CA GLU A 128 -11.64 -1.25 -17.54
C GLU A 128 -10.86 -0.62 -18.70
N GLU A 129 -11.32 -0.75 -19.96
CA GLU A 129 -10.67 -0.09 -21.12
C GLU A 129 -10.74 1.44 -21.09
N ALA A 130 -11.72 2.02 -20.39
CA ALA A 130 -11.87 3.46 -20.26
C ALA A 130 -10.97 4.06 -19.18
N LEU A 131 -10.48 3.30 -18.21
CA LEU A 131 -9.76 3.86 -17.06
C LEU A 131 -8.40 4.47 -17.47
N PHE A 132 -7.60 3.73 -18.25
CA PHE A 132 -6.31 4.24 -18.73
C PHE A 132 -6.45 5.35 -19.77
N SER A 133 -7.52 5.34 -20.56
CA SER A 133 -7.79 6.40 -21.54
C SER A 133 -8.31 7.69 -20.89
N THR A 134 -9.04 7.57 -19.76
CA THR A 134 -9.59 8.71 -18.98
C THR A 134 -8.66 9.25 -17.90
N LEU A 135 -7.61 8.50 -17.52
CA LEU A 135 -6.59 8.97 -16.58
C LEU A 135 -5.71 10.05 -17.24
N THR A 136 -5.74 11.23 -16.63
CA THR A 136 -4.94 12.41 -17.00
C THR A 136 -3.77 12.58 -16.04
N LEU A 137 -2.69 13.21 -16.48
CA LEU A 137 -1.52 13.54 -15.65
C LEU A 137 -1.86 14.19 -14.29
N PRO A 138 -2.75 15.21 -14.19
CA PRO A 138 -3.11 15.79 -12.90
C PRO A 138 -3.78 14.79 -11.94
N LYS A 139 -4.61 13.88 -12.46
CA LYS A 139 -5.23 12.81 -11.67
C LYS A 139 -4.20 11.82 -11.17
N ALA A 140 -3.24 11.41 -12.01
CA ALA A 140 -2.15 10.53 -11.59
C ALA A 140 -1.29 11.16 -10.49
N PHE A 141 -0.96 12.44 -10.62
CA PHE A 141 -0.23 13.18 -9.59
C PHE A 141 -1.03 13.29 -8.28
N LEU A 142 -2.35 13.53 -8.36
CA LEU A 142 -3.22 13.57 -7.19
C LEU A 142 -3.28 12.21 -6.48
N ILE A 143 -3.41 11.11 -7.25
CA ILE A 143 -3.37 9.74 -6.71
C ILE A 143 -2.03 9.53 -5.98
N GLY A 144 -0.91 9.92 -6.59
CA GLY A 144 0.41 9.87 -5.97
C GLY A 144 0.49 10.67 -4.67
N ALA A 145 -0.04 11.89 -4.65
CA ALA A 145 -0.05 12.71 -3.44
C ALA A 145 -0.87 12.06 -2.32
N MET A 146 -2.03 11.47 -2.65
CA MET A 146 -2.84 10.73 -1.68
C MET A 146 -2.14 9.45 -1.19
N GLN A 147 -1.40 8.76 -2.07
CA GLN A 147 -0.60 7.60 -1.68
C GLN A 147 0.56 8.01 -0.75
N GLY A 148 1.23 9.13 -1.01
CA GLY A 148 2.26 9.67 -0.12
C GLY A 148 1.72 10.10 1.25
N LEU A 149 0.47 10.58 1.33
CA LEU A 149 -0.19 10.88 2.60
C LEU A 149 -0.59 9.62 3.39
N ALA A 150 -0.54 8.45 2.76
CA ALA A 150 -0.81 7.17 3.41
C ALA A 150 0.46 6.48 3.93
N LEU A 151 1.65 7.05 3.69
CA LEU A 151 2.91 6.69 4.35
C LEU A 151 2.90 7.16 5.80
#